data_AF-A0A972JTJ4-F1
#
_entry.id   AF-A0A972JTJ4-F1
#
_cell.length_a   1.000
_cell.length_b   1.000
_cell.length_c   1.000
_cell.angle_alpha   90.00
_cell.angle_beta   90.00
_cell.angle_gamma   90.00
#
_symmetry.space_group_name_H-M   'P 1'
#
loop_
_entity.id
_entity.type
_entity.pdbx_description
1 polymer ?
#
loop_
_entity_poly.entity_id
_entity_poly.type
_entity_poly.pdbx_seq_one_letter_code
_entity_poly.pdbx_strand_id
1 'polypeptide(L)'
;MSFMENLKKILLGNPPEEEQAIPNATTQSTAAVVENNSPTVSDGTYRRVRVERGIRGWGGPLVVEPKPGKDLIYSVTGGGIHPIAQRIADLTGGQPFDGFKSKADFDEIAVAVIDCGGTARIGVYPMKGVLTIDIHGASPSGPLMKFITEDLFVSGVTEQHITLLDEK
;
A
#
# COMPACT_ATOMS: atom_id res chain seq x y z
N MET A 1 4.17 64.77 -19.30
CA MET A 1 4.58 64.14 -18.03
C MET A 1 3.45 63.23 -17.60
N SER A 2 3.56 61.91 -17.46
CA SER A 2 4.68 61.01 -17.66
C SER A 2 4.09 59.59 -17.77
N PHE A 3 3.46 59.29 -18.92
CA PHE A 3 3.11 57.92 -19.31
C PHE A 3 4.38 57.05 -19.55
N MET A 4 5.56 57.69 -19.51
CA MET A 4 6.86 57.03 -19.61
C MET A 4 7.49 56.66 -18.25
N GLU A 5 6.96 57.12 -17.11
CA GLU A 5 7.44 56.68 -15.79
C GLU A 5 6.86 55.32 -15.36
N ASN A 6 5.62 55.01 -15.75
CA ASN A 6 5.04 53.68 -15.48
C ASN A 6 5.53 52.59 -16.45
N LEU A 7 6.20 52.95 -17.54
CA LEU A 7 6.84 51.99 -18.44
C LEU A 7 8.25 51.57 -17.94
N LYS A 8 8.92 52.41 -17.14
CA LYS A 8 10.24 52.11 -16.54
C LYS A 8 10.20 51.08 -15.41
N LYS A 9 9.07 50.94 -14.69
CA LYS A 9 8.91 49.94 -13.60
C LYS A 9 8.59 48.52 -14.09
N ILE A 10 8.09 48.37 -15.32
CA ILE A 10 7.82 47.06 -15.92
C ILE A 10 9.06 46.53 -16.66
N LEU A 11 9.95 47.42 -17.12
CA LEU A 11 11.13 47.06 -17.93
C LEU A 11 12.46 46.99 -17.16
N LEU A 12 12.52 47.37 -15.88
CA LEU A 12 13.66 47.13 -14.98
C LEU A 12 13.22 46.38 -13.71
N GLY A 13 12.85 45.11 -13.88
CA GLY A 13 12.98 44.11 -12.82
C GLY A 13 14.42 43.64 -12.78
N ASN A 14 15.14 44.07 -11.75
CA ASN A 14 16.59 43.97 -11.58
C ASN A 14 17.08 42.56 -11.18
N PRO A 15 18.41 42.30 -11.31
CA PRO A 15 19.03 41.06 -11.80
C PRO A 15 19.31 39.97 -10.72
N PRO A 16 19.87 38.79 -11.08
CA PRO A 16 19.88 37.59 -10.25
C PRO A 16 21.02 37.65 -9.22
N GLU A 17 20.72 37.34 -7.96
CA GLU A 17 21.74 37.17 -6.94
C GLU A 17 22.00 35.69 -6.67
N GLU A 18 23.26 35.33 -6.91
CA GLU A 18 23.93 34.07 -6.66
C GLU A 18 23.99 33.68 -5.18
N GLU A 19 23.88 32.37 -4.95
CA GLU A 19 24.71 31.56 -4.06
C GLU A 19 25.32 32.24 -2.82
N GLN A 20 24.70 32.01 -1.66
CA GLN A 20 25.37 32.15 -0.38
C GLN A 20 25.56 30.77 0.25
N ALA A 21 26.85 30.41 0.34
CA ALA A 21 27.41 29.25 0.97
C ALA A 21 26.93 29.05 2.42
N ILE A 22 26.66 27.81 2.78
CA ILE A 22 26.51 27.38 4.17
C ILE A 22 27.91 27.00 4.71
N PRO A 23 28.41 27.63 5.79
CA PRO A 23 29.70 27.27 6.38
C PRO A 23 29.67 25.97 7.20
N ASN A 24 30.74 25.17 7.08
CA ASN A 24 31.10 24.05 7.95
C ASN A 24 31.37 24.49 9.40
N ALA A 25 30.89 23.70 10.39
CA ALA A 25 31.56 23.28 11.64
C ALA A 25 30.51 22.67 12.59
N THR A 26 30.49 21.35 12.82
CA THR A 26 31.29 20.59 13.80
C THR A 26 30.76 20.66 15.25
N THR A 27 30.12 19.54 15.65
CA THR A 27 30.16 18.86 16.96
C THR A 27 29.35 19.43 18.14
N GLN A 28 28.36 18.65 18.58
CA GLN A 28 28.22 18.06 19.94
C GLN A 28 26.93 17.20 19.94
N SER A 29 27.05 15.87 19.89
CA SER A 29 26.88 14.99 21.05
C SER A 29 25.63 15.29 21.88
N THR A 30 24.55 14.55 21.65
CA THR A 30 23.72 13.94 22.70
C THR A 30 22.74 12.95 22.06
N ALA A 31 22.60 11.79 22.70
CA ALA A 31 21.65 10.76 22.35
C ALA A 31 20.22 11.30 22.27
N ALA A 32 19.56 11.07 21.13
CA ALA A 32 18.11 11.10 21.03
C ALA A 32 17.70 9.96 20.11
N VAL A 33 16.98 9.02 20.70
CA VAL A 33 16.33 7.88 20.08
C VAL A 33 15.57 8.37 18.85
N VAL A 34 15.85 7.79 17.69
CA VAL A 34 14.98 7.91 16.53
C VAL A 34 13.65 7.26 16.89
N GLU A 35 12.70 8.08 17.33
CA GLU A 35 11.30 7.69 17.47
C GLU A 35 10.78 7.35 16.08
N ASN A 36 10.75 6.04 15.82
CA ASN A 36 9.99 5.45 14.74
C ASN A 36 8.53 5.87 14.95
N ASN A 37 8.05 6.82 14.14
CA ASN A 37 6.62 7.02 13.95
C ASN A 37 6.09 5.85 13.11
N SER A 38 6.07 4.67 13.72
CA SER A 38 5.14 3.62 13.34
C SER A 38 3.72 4.19 13.55
N PRO A 39 2.83 4.07 12.55
CA PRO A 39 1.46 4.53 12.73
C PRO A 39 0.86 3.72 13.88
N THR A 40 0.25 4.45 14.81
CA THR A 40 -0.30 3.97 16.06
C THR A 40 -1.35 2.89 15.79
N VAL A 41 -0.97 1.62 15.89
CA VAL A 41 -1.92 0.52 15.90
C VAL A 41 -2.61 0.54 17.25
N SER A 42 -3.87 1.00 17.24
CA SER A 42 -4.79 0.88 18.35
C SER A 42 -4.74 -0.54 18.90
N ASP A 43 -4.66 -0.66 20.24
CA ASP A 43 -4.75 -1.88 21.06
C ASP A 43 -6.06 -2.66 20.84
N GLY A 44 -6.38 -3.01 19.60
CA GLY A 44 -7.53 -3.78 19.19
C GLY A 44 -7.03 -5.15 18.75
N THR A 45 -7.49 -6.19 19.42
CA THR A 45 -7.26 -7.59 19.03
C THR A 45 -7.49 -7.78 17.53
N TYR A 46 -6.45 -8.15 16.79
CA TYR A 46 -6.61 -8.50 15.38
C TYR A 46 -7.54 -9.71 15.25
N ARG A 47 -8.44 -9.62 14.28
CA ARG A 47 -9.37 -10.69 13.94
C ARG A 47 -8.96 -11.32 12.63
N ARG A 48 -9.30 -12.59 12.47
CA ARG A 48 -9.04 -13.32 11.22
C ARG A 48 -10.22 -13.20 10.29
N VAL A 49 -9.94 -13.09 9.00
CA VAL A 49 -10.97 -13.19 7.96
C VAL A 49 -10.62 -14.29 6.99
N ARG A 50 -11.65 -14.99 6.54
CA ARG A 50 -11.59 -15.94 5.45
C ARG A 50 -12.04 -15.25 4.17
N VAL A 51 -11.23 -15.38 3.13
CA VAL A 51 -11.52 -14.85 1.80
C VAL A 51 -11.63 -16.01 0.83
N GLU A 52 -12.81 -16.16 0.23
CA GLU A 52 -13.07 -17.21 -0.75
C GLU A 52 -13.04 -16.66 -2.18
N ARG A 53 -12.77 -17.54 -3.15
CA ARG A 53 -12.82 -17.17 -4.57
C ARG A 53 -14.25 -16.84 -4.99
N GLY A 54 -14.40 -15.91 -5.91
CA GLY A 54 -15.70 -15.69 -6.55
C GLY A 54 -16.01 -16.67 -7.67
N ILE A 55 -17.17 -16.48 -8.32
CA ILE A 55 -17.74 -17.37 -9.33
C ILE A 55 -16.78 -17.67 -10.51
N ARG A 56 -15.92 -16.71 -10.86
CA ARG A 56 -14.90 -16.84 -11.92
C ARG A 56 -13.47 -16.77 -11.38
N GLY A 57 -13.33 -16.92 -10.08
CA GLY A 57 -12.08 -16.87 -9.36
C GLY A 57 -11.35 -18.21 -9.33
N TRP A 58 -10.09 -18.17 -8.94
CA TRP A 58 -9.21 -19.32 -8.73
C TRP A 58 -8.52 -19.19 -7.37
N GLY A 59 -8.04 -20.30 -6.82
CA GLY A 59 -7.31 -20.33 -5.55
C GLY A 59 -8.20 -20.16 -4.32
N GLY A 60 -7.56 -19.87 -3.18
CA GLY A 60 -8.20 -19.80 -1.88
C GLY A 60 -8.82 -21.12 -1.41
N PRO A 61 -9.47 -21.14 -0.24
CA PRO A 61 -9.73 -19.99 0.64
C PRO A 61 -8.46 -19.48 1.34
N LEU A 62 -8.29 -18.15 1.40
CA LEU A 62 -7.21 -17.54 2.17
C LEU A 62 -7.70 -17.15 3.57
N VAL A 63 -6.84 -17.30 4.57
CA VAL A 63 -7.05 -16.77 5.92
C VAL A 63 -6.10 -15.61 6.13
N VAL A 64 -6.65 -14.40 6.25
CA VAL A 64 -5.88 -13.19 6.53
C VAL A 64 -5.92 -12.95 8.04
N GLU A 65 -4.74 -12.93 8.62
CA GLU A 65 -4.51 -12.67 10.05
C GLU A 65 -3.45 -11.58 10.17
N PRO A 66 -3.85 -10.31 10.34
CA PRO A 66 -2.92 -9.23 10.64
C PRO A 66 -2.19 -9.49 11.96
N LYS A 67 -0.92 -9.09 12.01
CA LYS A 67 -0.08 -9.18 13.20
C LYS A 67 0.59 -7.84 13.47
N PRO A 68 1.01 -7.53 14.70
CA PRO A 68 1.78 -6.33 14.97
C PRO A 68 3.01 -6.25 14.06
N GLY A 69 3.13 -5.19 13.26
CA GLY A 69 4.20 -5.01 12.28
C GLY A 69 3.97 -5.70 10.93
N LYS A 70 2.88 -6.47 10.78
CA LYS A 70 2.39 -7.05 9.52
C LYS A 70 0.87 -6.92 9.46
N ASP A 71 0.40 -5.69 9.51
CA ASP A 71 -1.02 -5.32 9.58
C ASP A 71 -1.50 -4.46 8.42
N LEU A 72 -0.62 -4.19 7.44
CA LEU A 72 -0.98 -3.41 6.27
C LEU A 72 -1.85 -4.23 5.32
N ILE A 73 -3.03 -3.70 5.02
CA ILE A 73 -3.92 -4.19 3.97
C ILE A 73 -3.62 -3.39 2.71
N TYR A 74 -2.74 -3.93 1.89
CA TYR A 74 -2.11 -3.22 0.78
C TYR A 74 -3.05 -3.19 -0.43
N SER A 75 -3.45 -2.01 -0.89
CA SER A 75 -4.34 -1.83 -2.04
C SER A 75 -3.58 -1.31 -3.25
N VAL A 76 -3.61 -2.05 -4.35
CA VAL A 76 -2.99 -1.69 -5.63
C VAL A 76 -4.04 -1.83 -6.74
N THR A 77 -4.97 -0.87 -6.76
CA THR A 77 -6.16 -0.92 -7.62
C THR A 77 -6.33 0.33 -8.50
N GLY A 78 -5.21 0.91 -8.96
CA GLY A 78 -5.23 2.12 -9.78
C GLY A 78 -5.35 3.44 -9.01
N GLY A 79 -5.40 3.38 -7.67
CA GLY A 79 -5.30 4.53 -6.76
C GLY A 79 -6.43 4.59 -5.72
N GLY A 80 -6.09 4.99 -4.49
CA GLY A 80 -7.00 4.96 -3.35
C GLY A 80 -7.11 3.56 -2.71
N ILE A 81 -7.95 3.47 -1.68
CA ILE A 81 -8.23 2.20 -0.99
C ILE A 81 -9.44 1.55 -1.65
N HIS A 82 -9.25 0.35 -2.21
CA HIS A 82 -10.35 -0.42 -2.78
C HIS A 82 -11.36 -0.84 -1.69
N PRO A 83 -12.68 -0.91 -1.97
CA PRO A 83 -13.68 -1.37 -1.01
C PRO A 83 -13.37 -2.74 -0.39
N ILE A 84 -12.76 -3.66 -1.15
CA ILE A 84 -12.31 -4.97 -0.64
C ILE A 84 -11.19 -4.82 0.39
N ALA A 85 -10.21 -3.96 0.14
CA ALA A 85 -9.13 -3.68 1.09
C ALA A 85 -9.68 -3.02 2.36
N GLN A 86 -10.56 -2.03 2.19
CA GLN A 86 -11.23 -1.37 3.32
C GLN A 86 -12.05 -2.38 4.14
N ARG A 87 -12.83 -3.24 3.48
CA ARG A 87 -13.64 -4.27 4.15
C ARG A 87 -12.78 -5.24 4.97
N ILE A 88 -11.64 -5.66 4.43
CA ILE A 88 -10.70 -6.53 5.17
C ILE A 88 -10.12 -5.78 6.36
N ALA A 89 -9.70 -4.52 6.20
CA ALA A 89 -9.21 -3.68 7.29
C ALA A 89 -10.27 -3.53 8.39
N ASP A 90 -11.50 -3.20 8.05
CA ASP A 90 -12.61 -3.01 9.01
C ASP A 90 -12.90 -4.29 9.81
N LEU A 91 -12.85 -5.45 9.15
CA LEU A 91 -13.11 -6.74 9.79
C LEU A 91 -11.92 -7.21 10.62
N THR A 92 -10.70 -7.05 10.13
CA THR A 92 -9.49 -7.59 10.79
C THR A 92 -8.88 -6.67 11.83
N GLY A 93 -9.14 -5.36 11.74
CA GLY A 93 -8.42 -4.32 12.48
C GLY A 93 -7.10 -3.88 11.83
N GLY A 94 -6.78 -4.38 10.63
CA GLY A 94 -5.59 -3.98 9.88
C GLY A 94 -5.68 -2.54 9.34
N GLN A 95 -4.54 -1.99 8.94
CA GLN A 95 -4.44 -0.63 8.42
C GLN A 95 -4.54 -0.62 6.88
N PRO A 96 -5.54 0.03 6.27
CA PRO A 96 -5.63 0.12 4.82
C PRO A 96 -4.51 1.01 4.28
N PHE A 97 -3.76 0.51 3.29
CA PHE A 97 -2.61 1.21 2.73
C PHE A 97 -2.70 1.32 1.20
N ASP A 98 -2.55 2.53 0.66
CA ASP A 98 -2.54 2.77 -0.78
C ASP A 98 -1.13 2.52 -1.34
N GLY A 99 -0.96 1.34 -1.94
CA GLY A 99 0.30 0.90 -2.52
C GLY A 99 0.66 1.54 -3.86
N PHE A 100 -0.23 2.39 -4.40
CA PHE A 100 0.04 3.17 -5.61
C PHE A 100 0.65 4.53 -5.25
N LYS A 101 0.25 5.12 -4.11
CA LYS A 101 0.75 6.42 -3.63
C LYS A 101 2.01 6.30 -2.78
N SER A 102 2.10 5.25 -1.98
CA SER A 102 3.24 5.01 -1.09
C SER A 102 3.70 3.56 -1.24
N LYS A 103 4.91 3.26 -0.75
CA LYS A 103 5.48 1.92 -0.77
C LYS A 103 5.71 1.47 0.67
N ALA A 104 5.42 0.21 0.93
CA ALA A 104 5.74 -0.49 2.16
C ALA A 104 6.55 -1.75 1.82
N ASP A 105 7.25 -2.29 2.80
CA ASP A 105 7.99 -3.53 2.60
C ASP A 105 7.04 -4.73 2.58
N PHE A 106 7.39 -5.78 1.83
CA PHE A 106 6.55 -6.98 1.72
C PHE A 106 6.33 -7.70 3.06
N ASP A 107 7.24 -7.50 4.02
CA ASP A 107 7.16 -8.08 5.35
C ASP A 107 6.11 -7.40 6.24
N GLU A 108 5.74 -6.15 5.93
CA GLU A 108 4.72 -5.36 6.65
C GLU A 108 3.29 -5.61 6.12
N ILE A 109 3.19 -6.25 4.95
CA ILE A 109 1.91 -6.46 4.26
C ILE A 109 1.24 -7.74 4.74
N ALA A 110 0.11 -7.62 5.42
CA ALA A 110 -0.73 -8.76 5.79
C ALA A 110 -1.34 -9.43 4.55
N VAL A 111 -1.88 -8.61 3.64
CA VAL A 111 -2.49 -9.06 2.39
C VAL A 111 -2.45 -7.94 1.33
N ALA A 112 -2.22 -8.32 0.08
CA ALA A 112 -2.25 -7.44 -1.07
C ALA A 112 -3.55 -7.62 -1.88
N VAL A 113 -4.34 -6.57 -2.02
CA VAL A 113 -5.52 -6.49 -2.87
C VAL A 113 -5.15 -5.79 -4.17
N ILE A 114 -5.29 -6.48 -5.29
CA ILE A 114 -4.83 -6.01 -6.61
C ILE A 114 -5.96 -6.03 -7.66
N ASP A 115 -5.80 -5.22 -8.71
CA ASP A 115 -6.68 -5.16 -9.88
C ASP A 115 -5.98 -5.68 -11.15
N CYS A 116 -5.51 -6.91 -11.14
CA CYS A 116 -4.59 -7.38 -12.19
C CYS A 116 -5.22 -8.41 -13.12
N GLY A 117 -5.85 -7.97 -14.20
CA GLY A 117 -6.32 -8.85 -15.29
C GLY A 117 -5.21 -9.58 -16.08
N GLY A 118 -3.95 -9.53 -15.65
CA GLY A 118 -2.79 -10.14 -16.29
C GLY A 118 -1.87 -10.85 -15.28
N THR A 119 -0.74 -11.39 -15.74
CA THR A 119 0.03 -12.37 -14.95
C THR A 119 1.12 -11.80 -14.05
N ALA A 120 1.43 -10.51 -14.16
CA ALA A 120 2.56 -9.90 -13.45
C ALA A 120 2.32 -9.78 -11.94
N ARG A 121 1.32 -8.98 -11.52
CA ARG A 121 1.08 -8.71 -10.08
C ARG A 121 0.55 -9.93 -9.35
N ILE A 122 -0.28 -10.75 -10.01
CA ILE A 122 -0.78 -12.01 -9.45
C ILE A 122 0.36 -13.00 -9.14
N GLY A 123 1.55 -12.84 -9.75
CA GLY A 123 2.72 -13.69 -9.50
C GLY A 123 3.78 -13.09 -8.58
N VAL A 124 4.00 -11.77 -8.61
CA VAL A 124 5.07 -11.13 -7.81
C VAL A 124 4.81 -11.19 -6.31
N TYR A 125 3.58 -10.91 -5.86
CA TYR A 125 3.26 -10.93 -4.43
C TYR A 125 3.30 -12.35 -3.83
N PRO A 126 2.71 -13.40 -4.46
CA PRO A 126 2.87 -14.77 -3.98
C PRO A 126 4.32 -15.26 -4.00
N MET A 127 5.13 -14.85 -4.99
CA MET A 127 6.57 -15.16 -5.02
C MET A 127 7.32 -14.56 -3.82
N LYS A 128 6.84 -13.46 -3.25
CA LYS A 128 7.37 -12.83 -2.03
C LYS A 128 6.72 -13.37 -0.75
N GLY A 129 5.84 -14.36 -0.83
CA GLY A 129 5.14 -14.93 0.32
C GLY A 129 4.05 -14.02 0.89
N VAL A 130 3.56 -13.07 0.09
CA VAL A 130 2.47 -12.17 0.49
C VAL A 130 1.14 -12.73 0.00
N LEU A 131 0.18 -12.83 0.92
CA LEU A 131 -1.19 -13.23 0.58
C LEU A 131 -1.76 -12.24 -0.42
N THR A 132 -2.36 -12.74 -1.50
CA THR A 132 -2.75 -11.93 -2.64
C THR A 132 -4.19 -12.20 -3.02
N ILE A 133 -4.98 -11.13 -3.08
CA ILE A 133 -6.38 -11.12 -3.46
C ILE A 133 -6.51 -10.32 -4.74
N ASP A 134 -6.99 -10.95 -5.81
CA ASP A 134 -7.34 -10.26 -7.04
C ASP A 134 -8.84 -10.06 -7.13
N ILE A 135 -9.25 -8.84 -7.46
CA ILE A 135 -10.66 -8.50 -7.71
C ILE A 135 -11.13 -9.06 -9.06
N HIS A 136 -10.20 -9.28 -9.99
CA HIS A 136 -10.48 -9.92 -11.27
C HIS A 136 -10.36 -11.44 -11.16
N GLY A 137 -11.17 -12.16 -11.93
CA GLY A 137 -11.10 -13.61 -12.05
C GLY A 137 -9.88 -14.03 -12.87
N ALA A 138 -8.72 -14.13 -12.22
CA ALA A 138 -7.47 -14.53 -12.84
C ALA A 138 -7.06 -15.93 -12.40
N SER A 139 -6.51 -16.70 -13.34
CA SER A 139 -5.95 -18.04 -13.07
C SER A 139 -4.44 -18.03 -13.32
N PRO A 140 -3.67 -18.90 -12.63
CA PRO A 140 -2.23 -18.99 -12.81
C PRO A 140 -1.86 -19.18 -14.28
N SER A 141 -0.99 -18.30 -14.79
CA SER A 141 -0.46 -18.40 -16.13
C SER A 141 0.85 -17.62 -16.26
N GLY A 142 1.63 -17.93 -17.30
CA GLY A 142 2.92 -17.28 -17.56
C GLY A 142 4.06 -17.76 -16.66
N PRO A 143 5.22 -17.06 -16.68
CA PRO A 143 6.47 -17.53 -16.08
C PRO A 143 6.44 -17.61 -14.54
N LEU A 144 5.52 -16.89 -13.90
CA LEU A 144 5.38 -16.85 -12.44
C LEU A 144 4.33 -17.82 -11.90
N MET A 145 3.66 -18.63 -12.75
CA MET A 145 2.56 -19.50 -12.34
C MET A 145 2.89 -20.45 -11.19
N LYS A 146 4.15 -20.90 -11.09
CA LYS A 146 4.62 -21.81 -10.03
C LYS A 146 4.55 -21.22 -8.62
N PHE A 147 4.46 -19.90 -8.50
CA PHE A 147 4.34 -19.20 -7.22
C PHE A 147 2.89 -18.87 -6.87
N ILE A 148 1.98 -18.97 -7.83
CA ILE A 148 0.56 -18.67 -7.64
C ILE A 148 -0.11 -19.94 -7.13
N THR A 149 -0.03 -20.16 -5.82
CA THR A 149 -0.60 -21.32 -5.14
C THR A 149 -1.93 -20.97 -4.47
N GLU A 150 -2.76 -21.98 -4.19
CA GLU A 150 -4.06 -21.78 -3.53
C GLU A 150 -3.91 -21.21 -2.11
N ASP A 151 -2.75 -21.43 -1.47
CA ASP A 151 -2.42 -20.94 -0.12
C ASP A 151 -2.01 -19.46 -0.08
N LEU A 152 -1.60 -18.90 -1.22
CA LEU A 152 -1.09 -17.52 -1.30
C LEU A 152 -1.96 -16.62 -2.18
N PHE A 153 -2.82 -17.19 -3.01
CA PHE A 153 -3.56 -16.44 -4.01
C PHE A 153 -5.03 -16.85 -4.08
N VAL A 154 -5.90 -15.86 -4.17
CA VAL A 154 -7.32 -16.00 -4.46
C VAL A 154 -7.78 -14.89 -5.41
N SER A 155 -8.66 -15.21 -6.34
CA SER A 155 -9.10 -14.25 -7.36
C SER A 155 -10.62 -14.18 -7.52
N GLY A 156 -11.09 -13.19 -8.28
CA GLY A 156 -12.50 -12.91 -8.50
C GLY A 156 -13.24 -12.55 -7.22
N VAL A 157 -12.53 -12.01 -6.22
CA VAL A 157 -13.11 -11.75 -4.90
C VAL A 157 -14.03 -10.53 -4.96
N THR A 158 -15.13 -10.62 -4.22
CA THR A 158 -16.06 -9.51 -3.98
C THR A 158 -16.29 -9.41 -2.49
N GLU A 159 -16.90 -8.33 -2.02
CA GLU A 159 -17.18 -8.11 -0.59
C GLU A 159 -17.98 -9.25 0.06
N GLN A 160 -18.81 -9.96 -0.73
CA GLN A 160 -19.63 -11.08 -0.25
C GLN A 160 -18.81 -12.34 0.09
N HIS A 161 -17.59 -12.46 -0.45
CA HIS A 161 -16.73 -13.62 -0.23
C HIS A 161 -15.77 -13.43 0.95
N ILE A 162 -15.94 -12.35 1.73
CA ILE A 162 -15.09 -12.01 2.88
C ILE A 162 -15.91 -12.25 4.14
N THR A 163 -15.51 -13.24 4.92
CA THR A 163 -16.22 -13.66 6.13
C THR A 163 -15.29 -13.58 7.33
N LEU A 164 -15.77 -13.02 8.43
CA LEU A 164 -15.00 -12.97 9.67
C LEU A 164 -14.96 -14.37 10.31
N LEU A 165 -13.77 -14.82 10.69
CA LEU A 165 -13.56 -16.05 11.43
C LEU A 165 -13.41 -15.71 12.91
N ASP A 166 -14.53 -15.73 13.63
CA ASP A 166 -14.50 -15.65 15.09
C ASP A 166 -14.04 -17.00 15.65
N GLU A 167 -12.99 -16.97 16.48
CA GLU A 167 -12.69 -18.11 17.36
C GLU A 167 -13.71 -18.12 18.48
N LYS A 168 -14.43 -19.23 18.59
CA LYS A 168 -15.45 -19.46 19.60
C LYS A 168 -14.84 -19.95 20.91
#